data_AF-O42313-F1
#
_entry.id   AF-O42313-F1
#
_cell.length_a   1.000
_cell.length_b   1.000
_cell.length_c   1.000
_cell.angle_alpha   90.00
_cell.angle_beta   90.00
_cell.angle_gamma   90.00
#
_symmetry.space_group_name_H-M   'P 1'
#
loop_
_entity.id
_entity.type
_entity.pdbx_description
1 polymer ?
#
loop_
_entity_poly.entity_id
_entity_poly.type
_entity_poly.pdbx_seq_one_letter_code
_entity_poly.pdbx_strand_id
1 'polypeptide(L)' 'KCNPMGYTKEGCRGIDKRHYNSQCRTSQSYVRALTMDSKKKIG' A
#
# COMPACT_ATOMS: atom_id res chain seq x y z
N LYS A 1 3.87 0.32 2.70
CA LYS A 1 2.60 1.10 2.77
C LYS A 1 2.89 2.57 2.53
N CYS A 2 1.93 3.35 2.04
CA CYS A 2 2.08 4.80 1.87
C CYS A 2 2.31 5.48 3.23
N ASN A 3 3.23 6.46 3.29
CA ASN A 3 3.54 7.19 4.51
C ASN A 3 2.52 8.32 4.74
N PRO A 4 1.73 8.30 5.83
CA PRO A 4 0.72 9.33 6.10
C PRO A 4 1.30 10.69 6.48
N MET A 5 2.55 10.74 6.97
CA MET A 5 3.29 11.97 7.30
C MET A 5 4.27 12.38 6.18
N GLY A 6 4.23 11.69 5.03
CA GLY A 6 5.11 11.98 3.89
C GLY A 6 4.60 13.13 3.03
N TYR A 7 5.50 13.69 2.21
CA TYR A 7 5.21 14.82 1.31
C TYR A 7 4.34 14.47 0.09
N THR A 8 3.97 13.20 -0.10
CA THR A 8 3.20 12.71 -1.26
C THR A 8 1.74 12.40 -0.94
N LYS A 9 1.21 12.98 0.14
CA LYS A 9 -0.19 12.77 0.56
C LYS A 9 -1.19 13.32 -0.46
N GLU A 10 -0.90 14.51 -1.01
CA GLU A 10 -1.75 15.23 -1.97
C GLU A 10 -1.51 14.81 -3.43
N GLY A 11 -0.51 13.96 -3.69
CA GLY A 11 -0.15 13.54 -5.04
C GLY A 11 1.26 12.98 -5.12
N CYS A 12 1.53 12.22 -6.18
CA CYS A 12 2.84 11.62 -6.41
C CYS A 12 3.85 12.70 -6.81
N ARG A 13 5.09 12.58 -6.30
CA ARG A 13 6.18 13.49 -6.66
C ARG A 13 6.56 13.30 -8.13
N GLY A 14 6.70 14.40 -8.87
CA GLY A 14 7.18 14.39 -10.26
C GLY A 14 6.10 14.16 -11.33
N ILE A 15 4.83 14.14 -10.96
CA ILE A 15 3.73 14.06 -11.93
C ILE A 15 3.48 15.43 -12.55
N ASP A 16 3.35 15.43 -13.88
CA ASP A 16 2.88 16.61 -14.60
C ASP A 16 1.40 16.88 -14.28
N LYS A 17 1.19 17.83 -13.37
CA LYS A 17 -0.13 18.24 -12.90
C LYS A 17 -0.99 18.89 -13.98
N ARG A 18 -0.42 19.30 -15.13
CA ARG A 18 -1.19 19.88 -16.25
C ARG A 18 -1.99 18.83 -17.00
N HIS A 19 -1.47 17.61 -17.06
CA HIS A 19 -2.08 16.52 -17.83
C HIS A 19 -2.60 15.37 -16.95
N TYR A 20 -2.12 15.26 -15.71
CA TYR A 20 -2.40 14.11 -14.86
C TYR A 20 -2.69 14.48 -13.41
N ASN A 21 -3.70 13.81 -12.85
CA ASN A 21 -3.91 13.69 -11.42
C ASN A 21 -3.26 12.40 -10.91
N SER A 22 -2.74 12.41 -9.68
CA SER A 22 -2.04 11.26 -9.12
C SER A 22 -2.37 11.04 -7.65
N GLN A 23 -2.28 9.77 -7.21
CA GLN A 23 -2.54 9.39 -5.83
C GLN A 23 -1.67 8.19 -5.44
N CYS A 24 -0.97 8.28 -4.32
CA CYS A 24 -0.26 7.14 -3.74
C CYS A 24 -1.25 6.23 -2.98
N ARG A 25 -1.29 4.92 -3.30
CA ARG A 25 -2.08 3.92 -2.59
C ARG A 25 -1.23 2.73 -2.16
N THR A 26 -1.58 2.13 -1.02
CA THR A 26 -0.93 0.90 -0.55
C THR A 26 -1.54 -0.28 -1.28
N SER A 27 -0.72 -1.05 -2.00
CA SER A 27 -1.11 -2.34 -2.53
C SER A 27 -0.77 -3.47 -1.55
N GLN A 28 -1.49 -4.57 -1.66
CA GLN A 28 -1.24 -5.80 -0.91
C GLN A 28 -0.72 -6.86 -1.89
N SER A 29 0.03 -7.82 -1.35
CA SER A 29 0.48 -9.00 -2.08
C SER A 29 0.49 -10.20 -1.13
N TYR A 30 0.33 -11.39 -1.69
CA TYR A 30 0.37 -12.63 -0.91
C TYR A 30 1.82 -13.04 -0.64
N VAL A 31 2.07 -13.44 0.60
CA VAL A 31 3.35 -14.00 1.04
C VAL A 31 3.07 -15.25 1.87
N ARG A 32 4.01 -16.19 1.86
CA ARG A 32 3.92 -17.37 2.73
C ARG A 32 4.36 -17.00 4.14
N ALA A 33 3.57 -17.37 5.13
CA ALA A 33 3.86 -17.20 6.54
C ALA A 33 3.31 -18.41 7.31
N LEU A 34 3.92 -18.74 8.45
CA LEU A 34 3.34 -19.70 9.40
C LEU A 34 2.14 -19.03 10.08
N THR A 35 0.96 -19.59 9.91
CA THR A 35 -0.31 -19.04 10.40
C THR A 35 -1.09 -20.09 11.19
N MET A 36 -2.06 -19.62 11.99
CA MET A 36 -3.00 -20.49 12.69
C MET A 36 -4.42 -20.04 12.35
N ASP A 37 -5.26 -20.97 11.90
CA ASP A 37 -6.66 -20.69 11.57
C ASP A 37 -7.56 -20.62 12.82
N SER A 38 -8.83 -20.25 12.63
CA SER A 38 -9.83 -20.18 13.71
C SER A 38 -10.17 -21.54 14.36
N LYS A 39 -9.80 -22.65 13.71
CA LYS A 39 -9.92 -24.03 14.22
C LYS A 39 -8.63 -24.53 14.87
N LYS A 40 -7.67 -23.64 15.14
CA LYS A 40 -6.36 -23.92 15.74
C LYS A 40 -5.48 -24.83 14.87
N LYS A 41 -5.69 -24.88 13.55
CA LYS A 41 -4.79 -25.59 12.63
C LYS A 41 -3.60 -24.69 12.29
N ILE A 42 -2.39 -25.22 12.45
CA ILE A 42 -1.13 -24.56 12.15
C ILE A 42 -0.71 -24.92 10.71
N GLY A 43 -0.30 -23.93 9.90
CA GLY A 43 0.13 -24.14 8.52
C GLY A 43 0.81 -22.96 7.86
#